data_AF-A0AAU3PRE5-F1
#
_entry.id   AF-A0AAU3PRE5-F1
#
_cell.length_a   1.000
_cell.length_b   1.000
_cell.length_c   1.000
_cell.angle_alpha   90.00
_cell.angle_beta   90.00
_cell.angle_gamma   90.00
#
_symmetry.space_group_name_H-M   'P 1'
#
loop_
_entity.id
_entity.type
_entity.pdbx_description
1 polymer ?
#
loop_
_entity_poly.entity_id
_entity_poly.type
_entity_poly.pdbx_seq_one_letter_code
_entity_poly.pdbx_strand_id
1 'polypeptide(L)'
;MVPEQVRDVGKYVYEVAAALRTALDSAAKDVDALTNGTWSGDLAIKFADGWTEVHDGGGQIMAALSDMAEKLGVTADTYQARDEDNSSRLNTSSLDLP
;
A
#
# COMPACT_ATOMS: atom_id res chain seq x y z
N MET A 1 -26.54 14.06 2.90
CA MET A 1 -26.46 12.79 2.16
C MET A 1 -25.39 12.92 1.09
N VAL A 2 -24.41 12.01 1.05
CA VAL A 2 -23.38 11.99 -0.01
C VAL A 2 -24.01 11.33 -1.25
N PRO A 3 -23.90 11.92 -2.45
CA PRO A 3 -24.39 11.29 -3.67
C PRO A 3 -23.71 9.94 -3.94
N GLU A 4 -24.44 8.98 -4.51
CA GLU A 4 -23.92 7.63 -4.77
C GLU A 4 -22.65 7.66 -5.65
N GLN A 5 -22.62 8.52 -6.66
CA GLN A 5 -21.46 8.68 -7.55
C GLN A 5 -20.22 9.18 -6.80
N VAL A 6 -20.39 10.01 -5.77
CA VAL A 6 -19.28 10.51 -4.94
C VAL A 6 -18.71 9.38 -4.09
N ARG A 7 -19.58 8.51 -3.57
CA ARG A 7 -19.18 7.32 -2.80
C ARG A 7 -18.43 6.30 -3.66
N ASP A 8 -18.84 6.11 -4.91
CA ASP A 8 -18.16 5.20 -5.85
C ASP A 8 -16.76 5.69 -6.22
N VAL A 9 -16.59 7.00 -6.42
CA VAL A 9 -15.25 7.60 -6.61
C VAL A 9 -14.38 7.40 -5.38
N GLY A 10 -14.94 7.59 -4.17
CA GLY A 10 -14.22 7.33 -2.92
C GLY A 10 -13.71 5.89 -2.85
N LYS A 11 -14.56 4.90 -3.15
CA LYS A 11 -14.16 3.47 -3.16
C LYS A 11 -13.05 3.19 -4.18
N TYR A 12 -13.19 3.70 -5.40
CA TYR A 12 -12.17 3.54 -6.44
C TYR A 12 -10.82 4.10 -6.01
N VAL A 13 -10.80 5.32 -5.47
CA VAL A 13 -9.57 5.96 -4.99
C VAL A 13 -8.91 5.15 -3.87
N TYR A 14 -9.72 4.60 -2.95
CA TYR A 14 -9.22 3.73 -1.89
C TYR A 14 -8.60 2.43 -2.40
N GLU A 15 -9.25 1.77 -3.36
CA GLU A 15 -8.74 0.55 -3.99
C GLU A 15 -7.41 0.81 -4.70
N VAL A 16 -7.32 1.90 -5.46
CA VAL A 16 -6.08 2.33 -6.13
C VAL A 16 -4.98 2.61 -5.10
N ALA A 17 -5.26 3.37 -4.04
CA ALA A 17 -4.28 3.67 -3.00
C ALA A 17 -3.73 2.40 -2.35
N ALA A 18 -4.60 1.43 -2.05
CA ALA A 18 -4.18 0.17 -1.44
C ALA A 18 -3.40 -0.75 -2.39
N ALA A 19 -3.79 -0.79 -3.67
CA ALA A 19 -3.06 -1.55 -4.69
C ALA A 19 -1.66 -0.98 -4.90
N LEU A 20 -1.54 0.34 -4.98
CA LEU A 20 -0.25 1.03 -5.07
C LEU A 20 0.62 0.77 -3.84
N ARG A 21 0.04 0.73 -2.63
CA ARG A 21 0.81 0.47 -1.40
C ARG A 21 1.42 -0.92 -1.41
N THR A 22 0.61 -1.90 -1.77
CA THR A 22 1.07 -3.28 -1.94
C THR A 22 2.19 -3.39 -2.97
N ALA A 23 2.05 -2.70 -4.11
CA ALA A 23 3.06 -2.70 -5.16
C ALA A 23 4.36 -2.01 -4.70
N LEU A 24 4.27 -0.90 -3.98
CA LEU A 24 5.42 -0.19 -3.47
C LEU A 24 6.17 -1.01 -2.41
N ASP A 25 5.45 -1.67 -1.50
CA ASP A 25 6.03 -2.56 -0.49
C ASP A 25 6.71 -3.79 -1.14
N SER A 26 6.16 -4.29 -2.24
CA SER A 26 6.79 -5.36 -3.01
C SER A 26 8.10 -4.89 -3.65
N ALA A 27 8.08 -3.72 -4.30
CA ALA A 27 9.27 -3.14 -4.91
C ALA A 27 10.34 -2.81 -3.85
N ALA A 28 9.95 -2.41 -2.64
CA ALA A 28 10.88 -2.17 -1.54
C ALA A 28 11.68 -3.42 -1.19
N LYS A 29 11.02 -4.59 -1.13
CA LYS A 29 11.71 -5.87 -0.89
C LYS A 29 12.70 -6.23 -1.99
N ASP A 30 12.34 -5.99 -3.25
CA ASP A 30 13.22 -6.25 -4.40
C ASP A 30 14.44 -5.32 -4.39
N VAL A 31 14.24 -4.04 -4.04
CA VAL A 31 15.32 -3.06 -3.91
C VAL A 31 16.22 -3.37 -2.72
N ASP A 32 15.66 -3.77 -1.58
CA ASP A 32 16.44 -4.19 -0.42
C ASP A 32 17.29 -5.42 -0.74
N ALA A 33 16.72 -6.41 -1.44
CA ALA A 33 17.45 -7.60 -1.85
C ALA A 33 18.59 -7.27 -2.82
N LEU A 34 18.37 -6.31 -3.73
CA LEU A 34 19.36 -5.88 -4.70
C LEU A 34 20.50 -5.09 -4.02
N THR A 35 20.18 -4.11 -3.19
CA THR A 35 21.13 -3.15 -2.59
C THR A 35 21.89 -3.71 -1.39
N ASN A 36 21.31 -4.69 -0.68
CA ASN A 36 21.99 -5.45 0.37
C ASN A 36 22.62 -6.75 -0.14
N GLY A 37 22.44 -7.06 -1.42
CA GLY A 37 22.93 -8.28 -2.07
C GLY A 37 24.32 -8.09 -2.67
N THR A 38 24.44 -8.49 -3.94
CA THR A 38 25.73 -8.48 -4.65
C THR A 38 26.06 -7.14 -5.30
N TRP A 39 25.08 -6.24 -5.44
CA TRP A 39 25.30 -4.92 -6.01
C TRP A 39 25.76 -3.94 -4.93
N SER A 40 26.99 -3.43 -5.07
CA SER A 40 27.62 -2.55 -4.09
C SER A 40 28.42 -1.43 -4.76
N GLY A 41 28.84 -0.45 -3.95
CA GLY A 41 29.59 0.72 -4.39
C GLY A 41 28.72 1.98 -4.57
N ASP A 42 29.35 3.08 -4.96
CA ASP A 42 28.74 4.42 -4.95
C ASP A 42 27.43 4.53 -5.74
N LEU A 43 27.29 3.78 -6.83
CA LEU A 43 26.07 3.78 -7.64
C LEU A 43 24.91 3.04 -6.95
N ALA A 44 25.21 1.95 -6.23
CA ALA A 44 24.22 1.23 -5.45
C ALA A 44 23.71 2.10 -4.29
N ILE A 45 24.60 2.85 -3.63
CA ILE A 45 24.24 3.82 -2.57
C ILE A 45 23.33 4.91 -3.14
N LYS A 46 23.73 5.58 -4.24
CA LYS A 46 22.92 6.64 -4.85
C LYS A 46 21.55 6.13 -5.33
N PHE A 47 21.49 4.89 -5.82
CA PHE A 47 20.22 4.27 -6.17
C PHE A 47 19.35 4.04 -4.93
N ALA A 48 19.90 3.50 -3.84
CA ALA A 48 19.17 3.28 -2.60
C ALA A 48 18.65 4.59 -2.00
N ASP A 49 19.45 5.66 -2.04
CA ASP A 49 19.04 6.99 -1.60
C ASP A 49 17.87 7.51 -2.45
N GLY A 50 18.00 7.48 -3.77
CA GLY A 50 16.93 7.91 -4.68
C GLY A 50 15.67 7.04 -4.57
N TRP A 51 15.83 5.74 -4.33
CA TRP A 51 14.72 4.84 -4.04
C TRP A 51 13.99 5.21 -2.75
N THR A 52 14.73 5.58 -1.70
CA THR A 52 14.14 6.02 -0.42
C THR A 52 13.24 7.25 -0.65
N GLU A 53 13.69 8.23 -1.44
CA GLU A 53 12.87 9.40 -1.79
C GLU A 53 11.59 9.00 -2.55
N VAL A 54 11.70 8.08 -3.51
CA VAL A 54 10.53 7.57 -4.28
C VAL A 54 9.57 6.81 -3.37
N HIS A 55 10.09 5.97 -2.48
CA HIS A 55 9.29 5.18 -1.55
C HIS A 55 8.53 6.09 -0.58
N ASP A 56 9.21 7.05 0.02
CA ASP A 56 8.59 7.98 0.98
C ASP A 56 7.56 8.88 0.30
N GLY A 57 7.88 9.43 -0.87
CA GLY A 57 6.95 10.24 -1.66
C GLY A 57 5.73 9.44 -2.13
N GLY A 58 5.94 8.20 -2.57
CA GLY A 58 4.86 7.27 -2.89
C GLY A 58 3.96 7.01 -1.68
N GLY A 59 4.55 6.74 -0.52
CA GLY A 59 3.88 6.61 0.77
C GLY A 59 2.94 7.77 1.08
N GLN A 60 3.43 9.00 0.92
CA GLN A 60 2.67 10.23 1.13
C GLN A 60 1.50 10.38 0.15
N ILE A 61 1.70 10.09 -1.14
CA ILE A 61 0.63 10.14 -2.15
C ILE A 61 -0.50 9.16 -1.78
N MET A 62 -0.15 7.93 -1.40
CA MET A 62 -1.15 6.93 -1.05
C MET A 62 -1.90 7.26 0.23
N ALA A 63 -1.22 7.85 1.22
CA ALA A 63 -1.89 8.40 2.40
C ALA A 63 -2.89 9.50 2.03
N ALA A 64 -2.49 10.46 1.19
CA ALA A 64 -3.38 11.53 0.72
C ALA A 64 -4.58 11.00 -0.09
N LEU A 65 -4.41 9.94 -0.88
CA LEU A 65 -5.50 9.26 -1.57
C LEU A 65 -6.46 8.55 -0.60
N SER A 66 -5.93 7.88 0.43
CA SER A 66 -6.75 7.30 1.50
C SER A 66 -7.57 8.37 2.23
N ASP A 67 -6.95 9.48 2.62
CA ASP A 67 -7.63 10.63 3.25
C ASP A 67 -8.72 11.23 2.34
N MET A 68 -8.47 11.28 1.03
CA MET A 68 -9.46 11.75 0.05
C MET A 68 -10.65 10.79 -0.02
N ALA A 69 -10.40 9.48 -0.08
CA ALA A 69 -11.44 8.47 -0.11
C ALA A 69 -12.35 8.53 1.13
N GLU A 70 -11.76 8.71 2.32
CA GLU A 70 -12.52 8.89 3.57
C GLU A 70 -13.46 10.10 3.51
N LYS A 71 -12.93 11.25 3.06
CA LYS A 71 -13.72 12.49 2.90
C LYS A 71 -14.84 12.35 1.87
N LEU A 72 -14.67 11.47 0.88
CA LEU A 72 -15.69 11.15 -0.13
C LEU A 72 -16.75 10.15 0.37
N GLY A 73 -16.75 9.82 1.67
CA GLY A 73 -17.79 9.00 2.28
C GLY A 73 -17.49 7.50 2.27
N VAL A 74 -16.22 7.12 2.07
CA VAL A 74 -15.73 5.80 2.48
C VAL A 74 -15.54 5.85 4.00
N THR A 75 -16.62 5.69 4.75
CA THR A 75 -16.57 5.60 6.22
C THR A 75 -15.90 4.29 6.65
N ALA A 76 -15.51 4.25 7.94
CA ALA A 76 -14.90 3.13 8.67
C ALA A 76 -15.48 1.72 8.40
N ASP A 77 -16.71 1.57 7.90
CA ASP A 77 -17.26 0.28 7.47
C ASP A 77 -16.40 -0.42 6.40
N THR A 78 -15.69 0.35 5.56
CA THR A 78 -14.76 -0.21 4.55
C THR A 78 -13.43 -0.63 5.17
N TYR A 79 -13.05 -0.03 6.30
CA TYR A 79 -11.89 -0.45 7.10
C TYR A 79 -12.14 -1.81 7.76
N GLN A 80 -13.35 -2.01 8.30
CA GLN A 80 -13.72 -3.24 9.01
C GLN A 80 -13.81 -4.45 8.07
N ALA A 81 -14.41 -4.28 6.88
CA ALA A 81 -14.49 -5.35 5.88
C ALA A 81 -13.10 -5.81 5.38
N ARG A 82 -12.12 -4.90 5.26
CA ARG A 82 -10.79 -5.24 4.75
C ARG A 82 -9.88 -5.82 5.83
N ASP A 83 -10.06 -5.42 7.10
CA ASP A 83 -9.33 -6.01 8.23
C ASP A 83 -9.84 -7.43 8.54
N GLU A 84 -11.16 -7.66 8.46
CA GLU A 84 -11.74 -9.00 8.56
C GLU A 84 -11.29 -9.92 7.41
N ASP A 85 -11.18 -9.40 6.19
CA ASP A 85 -10.75 -10.18 5.02
C ASP A 85 -9.24 -10.48 5.05
N ASN A 86 -8.42 -9.56 5.55
CA ASN A 86 -6.98 -9.80 5.73
C ASN A 86 -6.70 -10.72 6.94
N SER A 87 -7.42 -10.54 8.04
CA SER A 87 -7.37 -11.41 9.21
C SER A 87 -7.81 -12.83 8.86
N SER A 88 -8.90 -13.01 8.10
CA SER A 88 -9.37 -14.32 7.68
C SER A 88 -8.37 -15.04 6.78
N ARG A 89 -7.68 -14.33 5.89
CA ARG A 89 -6.61 -14.89 5.03
C ARG A 89 -5.35 -15.25 5.81
N LEU A 90 -4.98 -14.49 6.82
CA LEU A 90 -3.85 -14.84 7.71
C LEU A 90 -4.20 -16.01 8.63
N ASN A 91 -5.46 -16.11 9.08
CA ASN A 91 -5.92 -17.18 9.95
C ASN A 91 -6.06 -18.52 9.20
N THR A 92 -6.45 -18.51 7.92
CA THR A 92 -6.45 -19.73 7.09
C THR A 92 -5.03 -20.22 6.77
N SER A 93 -4.07 -19.33 6.54
CA SER A 93 -2.66 -19.72 6.36
C SER A 93 -2.00 -20.28 7.62
N SER A 94 -2.48 -19.94 8.82
CA SER A 94 -1.95 -20.47 10.08
C SER A 94 -2.49 -21.86 10.47
N LEU A 95 -3.55 -22.33 9.82
CA LEU A 95 -4.23 -23.60 10.13
C LEU A 95 -3.85 -24.75 9.17
N ASP A 96 -2.97 -24.49 8.20
CA ASP A 96 -2.52 -25.45 7.18
C ASP A 96 -1.00 -25.70 7.29
N LEU A 97 -0.54 -26.01 8.51
CA LEU A 97 0.82 -26.46 8.77
C LEU A 97 0.77 -27.94 9.23
N PRO A 98 1.48 -28.88 8.56
CA PRO A 98 1.57 -30.27 9.00
C PRO A 98 2.33 -30.46 10.32
#